data_AF-A0A9D2NHT0-F1
#
_entry.id   AF-A0A9D2NHT0-F1
#
_cell.length_a   1.000
_cell.length_b   1.000
_cell.length_c   1.000
_cell.angle_alpha   90.00
_cell.angle_beta   90.00
_cell.angle_gamma   90.00
#
_symmetry.space_group_name_H-M   'P 1'
#
loop_
_entity.id
_entity.type
_entity.pdbx_description
1 polymer ?
#
loop_
_entity_poly.entity_id
_entity_poly.type
_entity_poly.pdbx_seq_one_letter_code
_entity_poly.pdbx_strand_id
1 'polypeptide(L)'
;MVYPSHYGPGNLGLAVPDAQPYETIYRSMSASRRVLAGLEEPEDEAGAASGNDASQETADAVSGNDASRETADAVSGNDVPQETAASMGSGSETAGAVSGNTTASVAEAPEPELPDPKEMIPAEEIRAQVRPWLQDFTATWVNGHITYGPEEIRAQIQAVYDAGYEEWILWNAANRYTEGGLLPEEE
;
A
#
# COMPACT_ATOMS: atom_id res chain seq x y z
N MET A 1 -3.31 -11.31 -2.80
CA MET A 1 -2.18 -10.59 -3.43
C MET A 1 -1.79 -9.44 -2.52
N VAL A 2 -0.51 -9.11 -2.37
CA VAL A 2 -0.08 -8.03 -1.45
C VAL A 2 0.69 -6.99 -2.26
N TYR A 3 -0.04 -6.04 -2.84
CA TYR A 3 0.53 -4.97 -3.65
C TYR A 3 0.41 -3.67 -2.89
N PRO A 4 1.52 -2.98 -2.58
CA PRO A 4 1.46 -1.71 -1.86
C PRO A 4 0.52 -0.68 -2.50
N SER A 5 0.39 -0.68 -3.83
CA SER A 5 -0.53 0.19 -4.58
C SER A 5 -2.03 -0.06 -4.36
N HIS A 6 -2.42 -1.21 -3.80
CA HIS A 6 -3.82 -1.53 -3.50
C HIS A 6 -4.26 -1.09 -2.09
N TYR A 7 -3.34 -0.61 -1.26
CA TYR A 7 -3.66 -0.10 0.06
C TYR A 7 -3.85 1.41 0.01
N GLY A 8 -5.02 1.86 0.46
CA GLY A 8 -5.34 3.29 0.54
C GLY A 8 -4.54 4.02 1.62
N PRO A 9 -4.45 5.36 1.56
CA PRO A 9 -3.86 6.16 2.63
C PRO A 9 -4.48 5.83 4.00
N GLY A 10 -3.63 5.59 5.00
CA GLY A 10 -4.01 5.21 6.36
C GLY A 10 -4.13 3.70 6.61
N ASN A 11 -4.24 2.87 5.55
CA ASN A 11 -4.24 1.42 5.71
C ASN A 11 -2.97 0.94 6.40
N LEU A 12 -3.11 -0.07 7.26
CA LEU A 12 -2.01 -0.64 8.06
C LEU A 12 -1.31 0.42 8.94
N GLY A 13 -1.92 1.58 9.19
CA GLY A 13 -1.28 2.69 9.91
C GLY A 13 -0.20 3.42 9.10
N LEU A 14 -0.22 3.32 7.77
CA LEU A 14 0.75 3.95 6.87
C LEU A 14 0.09 5.11 6.10
N ALA A 15 0.73 6.28 6.10
CA ALA A 15 0.20 7.45 5.40
C ALA A 15 0.07 7.23 3.89
N VAL A 16 1.08 6.58 3.28
CA VAL A 16 1.10 6.22 1.86
C VAL A 16 1.73 4.82 1.75
N PRO A 17 0.92 3.74 1.78
CA PRO A 17 1.44 2.38 1.72
C PRO A 17 2.31 2.09 0.49
N ASP A 18 1.93 2.61 -0.70
CA ASP A 18 2.70 2.40 -1.94
C ASP A 18 4.13 2.94 -1.86
N ALA A 19 4.34 4.00 -1.08
CA ALA A 19 5.65 4.61 -0.83
C ALA A 19 6.47 3.91 0.26
N GLN A 20 5.89 2.88 0.91
CA GLN A 20 6.52 2.12 1.99
C GLN A 20 6.37 0.61 1.72
N PRO A 21 7.01 0.09 0.65
CA PRO A 21 6.82 -1.29 0.21
C PRO A 21 7.20 -2.31 1.28
N TYR A 22 8.36 -2.15 1.95
CA TYR A 22 8.76 -3.05 3.03
C TYR A 22 7.69 -3.12 4.12
N GLU A 23 7.30 -1.96 4.65
CA GLU A 23 6.40 -1.89 5.80
C GLU A 23 5.00 -2.42 5.46
N THR A 24 4.51 -2.13 4.26
CA THR A 24 3.22 -2.62 3.79
C THR A 24 3.19 -4.15 3.71
N ILE A 25 4.22 -4.76 3.12
CA ILE A 25 4.34 -6.21 3.08
C ILE A 25 4.50 -6.78 4.49
N TYR A 26 5.43 -6.24 5.29
CA TYR A 26 5.74 -6.76 6.62
C TYR A 26 4.50 -6.73 7.53
N ARG A 27 3.76 -5.61 7.58
CA ARG A 27 2.53 -5.51 8.40
C ARG A 27 1.44 -6.46 7.93
N SER A 28 1.21 -6.55 6.61
CA SER A 28 0.20 -7.43 6.03
C SER A 28 0.51 -8.92 6.32
N MET A 29 1.76 -9.32 6.09
CA MET A 29 2.20 -10.69 6.34
C MET A 29 2.27 -11.03 7.84
N SER A 30 2.64 -10.07 8.69
CA SER A 30 2.61 -10.24 10.15
C SER A 30 1.19 -10.46 10.68
N ALA A 31 0.20 -9.72 10.16
CA ALA A 31 -1.20 -9.95 10.48
C ALA A 31 -1.63 -11.37 10.05
N SER A 32 -1.21 -11.81 8.86
CA SER A 32 -1.44 -13.20 8.44
C SER A 32 -0.83 -14.22 9.39
N ARG A 33 0.39 -13.99 9.93
CA ARG A 33 1.00 -14.89 10.92
C ARG A 33 0.20 -14.99 12.21
N ARG A 34 -0.36 -13.89 12.71
CA ARG A 34 -1.19 -13.90 13.92
C ARG A 34 -2.45 -14.73 13.73
N VAL A 35 -3.13 -14.54 12.60
CA VAL A 35 -4.31 -15.34 12.24
C VAL A 35 -3.96 -16.82 12.13
N LEU A 36 -2.85 -17.16 11.46
CA LEU A 36 -2.41 -18.55 11.32
C LEU A 36 -2.01 -19.18 12.67
N ALA A 37 -1.46 -18.40 13.59
CA ALA A 37 -1.11 -18.86 14.94
C ALA A 37 -2.33 -18.93 15.90
N GLY A 38 -3.52 -18.53 15.44
CA GLY A 38 -4.73 -18.48 16.28
C GLY A 38 -4.69 -17.39 17.35
N LEU A 39 -3.92 -16.32 17.13
CA LEU A 39 -3.72 -15.21 18.09
C LEU A 39 -4.67 -14.03 17.88
N GLU A 40 -5.40 -13.98 16.76
CA GLU A 40 -6.44 -12.98 16.49
C GLU A 40 -7.77 -13.71 16.22
N GLU A 41 -8.77 -13.47 17.08
CA GLU A 41 -10.17 -13.68 16.72
C GLU A 41 -10.61 -12.54 15.79
N PRO A 42 -11.50 -12.77 14.81
CA PRO A 42 -11.90 -11.74 13.87
C PRO A 42 -12.79 -10.72 14.57
N GLU A 43 -12.21 -9.62 15.07
CA GLU A 43 -13.00 -8.52 15.62
C GLU A 43 -13.52 -7.62 14.49
N ASP A 44 -14.81 -7.30 14.59
CA ASP A 44 -15.56 -6.44 13.69
C ASP A 44 -14.92 -5.04 13.52
N GLU A 45 -14.81 -4.62 12.25
CA GLU A 45 -14.55 -3.25 11.74
C GLU A 45 -13.11 -2.69 11.68
N ALA A 46 -12.79 -2.22 10.46
CA ALA A 46 -11.77 -1.23 10.08
C ALA A 46 -10.28 -1.66 10.03
N GLY A 47 -9.93 -2.56 9.11
CA GLY A 47 -8.52 -2.77 8.74
C GLY A 47 -8.33 -3.72 7.56
N ALA A 48 -8.94 -3.41 6.41
CA ALA A 48 -8.98 -4.27 5.23
C ALA A 48 -7.63 -4.94 4.87
N ALA A 49 -7.54 -6.25 5.09
CA ALA A 49 -6.73 -7.14 4.27
C ALA A 49 -7.43 -7.34 2.91
N SER A 50 -7.63 -6.27 2.15
CA SER A 50 -8.11 -6.39 0.76
C SER A 50 -6.91 -6.70 -0.13
N GLY A 51 -6.52 -7.97 -0.09
CA GLY A 51 -5.57 -8.56 -1.00
C GLY A 51 -6.29 -9.46 -2.01
N ASN A 52 -7.22 -8.89 -2.78
CA ASN A 52 -7.96 -9.51 -3.88
C ASN A 52 -8.86 -10.70 -3.48
N ASP A 53 -10.09 -10.40 -3.08
CA ASP A 53 -11.21 -11.34 -3.19
C ASP A 53 -11.71 -11.32 -4.65
N ALA A 54 -11.39 -12.37 -5.41
CA ALA A 54 -11.93 -12.59 -6.74
C ALA A 54 -13.28 -13.31 -6.64
N SER A 55 -14.29 -12.59 -6.13
CA SER A 55 -15.69 -12.99 -6.24
C SER A 55 -16.55 -11.79 -6.63
N GLN A 56 -16.39 -11.34 -7.88
CA GLN A 56 -17.49 -10.62 -8.52
C GLN A 56 -18.54 -11.65 -8.94
N GLU A 57 -19.48 -11.92 -8.03
CA GLU A 57 -20.82 -12.41 -8.39
C GLU A 57 -21.52 -11.28 -9.16
N THR A 58 -21.33 -11.25 -10.48
CA THR A 58 -22.26 -10.57 -11.38
C THR A 58 -22.67 -11.55 -12.47
N ALA A 59 -23.67 -12.37 -12.18
CA ALA A 59 -24.49 -12.95 -13.23
C ALA A 59 -25.49 -11.89 -13.73
N ASP A 60 -25.70 -11.90 -15.05
CA ASP A 60 -26.69 -11.14 -15.82
C ASP A 60 -26.36 -9.68 -16.19
N ALA A 61 -25.61 -9.53 -17.29
CA ALA A 61 -26.18 -8.94 -18.50
C ALA A 61 -25.20 -9.07 -19.69
N VAL A 62 -25.52 -9.97 -20.62
CA VAL A 62 -24.97 -9.94 -21.99
C VAL A 62 -25.56 -8.72 -22.69
N SER A 63 -24.72 -7.75 -23.06
CA SER A 63 -25.10 -6.73 -24.04
C SER A 63 -23.93 -6.52 -24.99
N GLY A 64 -24.10 -7.02 -26.21
CA GLY A 64 -23.12 -6.93 -27.27
C GLY A 64 -22.94 -5.50 -27.76
N ASN A 65 -21.68 -5.14 -28.04
CA ASN A 65 -21.36 -3.99 -28.87
C ASN A 65 -21.64 -4.34 -30.33
N ASP A 66 -22.68 -3.74 -30.91
CA ASP A 66 -22.78 -3.57 -32.36
C ASP A 66 -22.77 -2.07 -32.68
N ALA A 67 -21.89 -1.71 -33.60
CA ALA A 67 -21.56 -0.35 -33.95
C ALA A 67 -22.53 0.16 -35.03
N SER A 68 -23.19 1.30 -34.80
CA SER A 68 -23.73 2.14 -35.87
C SER A 68 -24.09 3.56 -35.42
N ARG A 69 -23.34 4.51 -35.98
CA ARG A 69 -23.76 5.74 -36.66
C ARG A 69 -24.53 6.85 -35.91
N GLU A 70 -23.84 8.00 -35.85
CA GLU A 70 -24.24 9.33 -36.34
C GLU A 70 -25.60 9.91 -35.88
N THR A 71 -25.59 11.03 -35.13
CA THR A 71 -25.85 12.39 -35.69
C THR A 71 -25.98 13.46 -34.59
N ALA A 72 -25.28 14.57 -34.83
CA ALA A 72 -25.66 15.99 -34.67
C ALA A 72 -26.01 16.64 -33.30
N ASP A 73 -25.33 17.79 -33.13
CA ASP A 73 -25.78 19.08 -32.57
C ASP A 73 -26.03 19.25 -31.05
N ALA A 74 -25.13 19.99 -30.38
CA ALA A 74 -25.40 21.40 -30.02
C ALA A 74 -24.20 22.05 -29.30
N VAL A 75 -23.89 23.28 -29.70
CA VAL A 75 -22.87 24.21 -29.18
C VAL A 75 -23.45 25.08 -28.05
N SER A 76 -22.70 25.31 -26.98
CA SER A 76 -22.65 26.56 -26.18
C SER A 76 -21.63 26.34 -25.04
N GLY A 77 -20.48 27.02 -24.89
CA GLY A 77 -20.18 28.43 -25.11
C GLY A 77 -20.22 29.17 -23.77
N ASN A 78 -19.08 29.31 -23.09
CA ASN A 78 -18.67 30.60 -22.49
C ASN A 78 -17.26 30.56 -21.86
N ASP A 79 -16.47 31.56 -22.29
CA ASP A 79 -15.12 31.94 -21.85
C ASP A 79 -15.08 32.78 -20.56
N VAL A 80 -13.88 32.84 -20.00
CA VAL A 80 -13.37 33.53 -18.78
C VAL A 80 -13.35 35.07 -18.93
N PRO A 81 -13.13 35.89 -17.86
CA PRO A 81 -11.75 36.30 -17.48
C PRO A 81 -11.55 36.48 -15.94
N GLN A 82 -10.43 36.03 -15.36
CA GLN A 82 -9.17 36.74 -15.11
C GLN A 82 -9.28 38.08 -14.35
N GLU A 83 -8.69 38.15 -13.15
CA GLU A 83 -8.13 39.37 -12.55
C GLU A 83 -6.84 38.99 -11.79
N THR A 84 -5.84 39.85 -11.90
CA THR A 84 -4.45 39.69 -11.47
C THR A 84 -3.99 40.93 -10.72
N ALA A 85 -2.82 40.81 -10.06
CA ALA A 85 -1.97 41.84 -9.45
C ALA A 85 -2.33 42.21 -7.99
N ALA A 86 -1.51 41.93 -6.96
CA ALA A 86 -0.08 42.18 -6.68
C ALA A 86 0.17 43.46 -5.86
N SER A 87 0.93 43.28 -4.77
CA SER A 87 2.09 44.09 -4.34
C SER A 87 2.04 44.73 -2.93
N MET A 88 3.26 44.84 -2.39
CA MET A 88 3.76 45.55 -1.19
C MET A 88 3.72 44.74 0.13
N GLY A 89 4.81 44.53 0.89
CA GLY A 89 6.17 45.05 0.85
C GLY A 89 6.68 45.31 2.28
N SER A 90 7.98 45.04 2.51
CA SER A 90 8.83 45.48 3.64
C SER A 90 8.98 44.54 4.85
N GLY A 91 10.24 44.19 5.12
CA GLY A 91 10.67 43.34 6.23
C GLY A 91 10.97 44.07 7.54
N SER A 92 11.36 43.28 8.55
CA SER A 92 12.24 43.67 9.65
C SER A 92 12.63 42.41 10.42
N GLU A 93 13.94 42.19 10.57
CA GLU A 93 14.53 41.21 11.45
C GLU A 93 14.22 41.56 12.92
N THR A 94 13.91 40.57 13.77
CA THR A 94 14.33 40.54 15.18
C THR A 94 14.38 39.10 15.68
N ALA A 95 15.51 38.75 16.29
CA ALA A 95 15.72 37.52 17.03
C ALA A 95 14.89 37.52 18.33
N GLY A 96 14.33 36.36 18.68
CA GLY A 96 13.65 36.14 19.95
C GLY A 96 13.40 34.65 20.16
N ALA A 97 14.38 33.96 20.72
CA ALA A 97 14.20 32.62 21.25
C ALA A 97 13.19 32.69 22.41
N VAL A 98 12.08 31.95 22.32
CA VAL A 98 11.23 31.65 23.47
C VAL A 98 11.19 30.15 23.69
N SER A 99 11.70 29.80 24.86
CA SER A 99 11.89 28.48 25.42
C SER A 99 10.56 27.98 26.00
N GLY A 100 10.27 26.69 25.74
CA GLY A 100 9.50 25.84 26.64
C GLY A 100 7.99 25.77 26.42
N ASN A 101 7.55 24.82 25.57
CA ASN A 101 6.30 24.10 25.80
C ASN A 101 6.62 22.67 26.22
N THR A 102 6.73 22.46 27.53
CA THR A 102 6.74 21.12 28.13
C THR A 102 5.37 20.49 27.91
N THR A 103 5.20 19.72 26.83
CA THR A 103 4.19 18.67 26.77
C THR A 103 4.67 17.54 27.67
N ALA A 104 3.99 17.39 28.80
CA ALA A 104 4.17 16.27 29.70
C ALA A 104 4.08 14.97 28.90
N SER A 105 5.12 14.13 28.98
CA SER A 105 5.04 12.75 28.49
C SER A 105 4.00 12.04 29.34
N VAL A 106 2.82 11.79 28.77
CA VAL A 106 2.02 10.68 29.24
C VAL A 106 2.87 9.46 28.94
N ALA A 107 3.36 8.79 29.98
CA ALA A 107 4.04 7.52 29.84
C ALA A 107 3.00 6.54 29.25
N GLU A 108 3.13 6.28 27.96
CA GLU A 108 2.41 5.22 27.28
C GLU A 108 2.76 3.92 28.01
N ALA A 109 1.74 3.26 28.56
CA ALA A 109 1.93 1.91 29.10
C ALA A 109 2.53 1.06 27.97
N PRO A 110 3.55 0.22 28.23
CA PRO A 110 4.14 -0.58 27.16
C PRO A 110 3.02 -1.41 26.53
N GLU A 111 2.75 -1.17 25.26
CA GLU A 111 1.92 -2.06 24.47
C GLU A 111 2.49 -3.47 24.64
N PRO A 112 1.66 -4.51 24.84
CA PRO A 112 2.18 -5.86 24.97
C PRO A 112 3.04 -6.16 23.74
N GLU A 113 4.34 -6.41 23.96
CA GLU A 113 5.25 -6.76 22.87
C GLU A 113 4.74 -8.05 22.22
N LEU A 114 4.08 -7.91 21.07
CA LEU A 114 3.64 -9.04 20.27
C LEU A 114 4.87 -9.88 19.89
N PRO A 115 4.76 -11.22 19.88
CA PRO A 115 5.89 -12.06 19.50
C PRO A 115 6.34 -11.74 18.06
N ASP A 116 7.62 -11.98 17.75
CA ASP A 116 8.14 -11.82 16.40
C ASP A 116 7.34 -12.73 15.44
N PRO A 117 6.80 -12.21 14.32
CA PRO A 117 6.09 -13.01 13.31
C PRO A 117 6.84 -14.27 12.85
N LYS A 118 8.18 -14.25 12.82
CA LYS A 118 9.01 -15.42 12.50
C LYS A 118 8.87 -16.56 13.50
N GLU A 119 8.60 -16.23 14.75
CA GLU A 119 8.48 -17.21 15.83
C GLU A 119 7.04 -17.73 15.98
N MET A 120 6.09 -17.15 15.25
CA MET A 120 4.69 -17.59 15.25
C MET A 120 4.51 -18.88 14.45
N ILE A 121 4.23 -19.95 15.18
CA ILE A 121 3.94 -21.28 14.61
C ILE A 121 2.45 -21.34 14.24
N PRO A 122 2.09 -21.69 12.99
CA PRO A 122 0.70 -21.93 12.62
C PRO A 122 0.05 -23.01 13.50
N ALA A 123 -1.25 -22.87 13.79
CA ALA A 123 -2.01 -23.87 14.51
C ALA A 123 -1.92 -25.24 13.82
N GLU A 124 -1.88 -26.34 14.59
CA GLU A 124 -1.60 -27.70 14.09
C GLU A 124 -2.56 -28.17 12.98
N GLU A 125 -3.76 -27.61 12.93
CA GLU A 125 -4.79 -27.89 11.93
C GLU A 125 -4.57 -27.19 10.58
N ILE A 126 -3.73 -26.15 10.55
CA ILE A 126 -3.43 -25.39 9.34
C ILE A 126 -2.30 -26.07 8.56
N ARG A 127 -2.65 -26.57 7.37
CA ARG A 127 -1.71 -27.24 6.46
C ARG A 127 -1.32 -26.42 5.24
N ALA A 128 -1.89 -25.22 5.09
CA ALA A 128 -1.64 -24.37 3.93
C ALA A 128 -0.33 -23.58 4.11
N GLN A 129 0.51 -23.60 3.07
CA GLN A 129 1.64 -22.68 2.95
C GLN A 129 1.18 -21.41 2.25
N VAL A 130 1.59 -20.25 2.76
CA VAL A 130 1.22 -18.94 2.19
C VAL A 130 2.35 -18.46 1.29
N ARG A 131 2.00 -18.12 0.05
CA ARG A 131 2.89 -17.55 -0.95
C ARG A 131 2.29 -16.27 -1.53
N PRO A 132 2.64 -15.08 -1.02
CA PRO A 132 2.09 -13.83 -1.52
C PRO A 132 2.56 -13.53 -2.94
N TRP A 133 1.67 -12.89 -3.69
CA TRP A 133 2.02 -12.22 -4.95
C TRP A 133 2.49 -10.81 -4.61
N LEU A 134 3.67 -10.42 -5.07
CA LEU A 134 4.34 -9.14 -4.86
C LEU A 134 4.29 -8.26 -6.12
N GLN A 135 4.31 -6.94 -5.94
CA GLN A 135 4.19 -5.95 -7.01
C GLN A 135 5.54 -5.74 -7.69
N ASP A 136 5.60 -5.88 -9.02
CA ASP A 136 6.79 -5.53 -9.84
C ASP A 136 6.46 -4.54 -10.96
N PHE A 137 5.64 -3.54 -10.64
CA PHE A 137 5.25 -2.47 -11.56
C PHE A 137 5.00 -1.16 -10.80
N THR A 138 5.06 -0.05 -11.53
CA THR A 138 4.73 1.28 -11.00
C THR A 138 3.26 1.61 -11.29
N ALA A 139 2.45 1.78 -10.25
CA ALA A 139 1.04 2.11 -10.35
C ALA A 139 0.83 3.63 -10.49
N THR A 140 1.13 4.20 -11.66
CA THR A 140 1.11 5.67 -11.89
C THR A 140 -0.24 6.35 -11.66
N TRP A 141 -1.31 5.56 -11.59
CA TRP A 141 -2.67 6.02 -11.30
C TRP A 141 -2.97 6.17 -9.80
N VAL A 142 -2.09 5.69 -8.91
CA VAL A 142 -2.24 5.83 -7.46
C VAL A 142 -1.66 7.17 -7.00
N ASN A 143 -2.41 7.88 -6.16
CA ASN A 143 -1.92 9.13 -5.60
C ASN A 143 -0.82 8.86 -4.57
N GLY A 144 0.32 9.55 -4.70
CA GLY A 144 1.49 9.32 -3.86
C GLY A 144 2.33 8.10 -4.28
N HIS A 145 2.11 7.55 -5.48
CA HIS A 145 2.90 6.43 -5.97
C HIS A 145 4.39 6.77 -6.07
N ILE A 146 5.22 5.73 -5.96
CA ILE A 146 6.65 5.81 -6.24
C ILE A 146 7.01 4.99 -7.47
N THR A 147 8.20 5.23 -8.04
CA THR A 147 8.73 4.33 -9.07
C THR A 147 9.24 3.06 -8.40
N TYR A 148 8.83 1.91 -8.91
CA TYR A 148 9.30 0.61 -8.45
C TYR A 148 10.52 0.18 -9.27
N GLY A 149 11.66 0.07 -8.61
CA GLY A 149 12.90 -0.47 -9.14
C GLY A 149 13.50 -1.54 -8.22
N PRO A 150 14.78 -1.90 -8.43
CA PRO A 150 15.45 -2.96 -7.68
C PRO A 150 15.31 -2.88 -6.16
N GLU A 151 15.39 -1.67 -5.60
CA GLU A 151 15.32 -1.44 -4.15
C GLU A 151 13.92 -1.72 -3.60
N GLU A 152 12.87 -1.24 -4.25
CA GLU A 152 11.48 -1.48 -3.84
C GLU A 152 11.09 -2.95 -3.97
N ILE A 153 11.58 -3.64 -5.01
CA ILE A 153 11.35 -5.09 -5.17
C ILE A 153 12.08 -5.86 -4.08
N ARG A 154 13.35 -5.55 -3.83
CA ARG A 154 14.12 -6.21 -2.78
C ARG A 154 13.51 -5.97 -1.40
N ALA A 155 13.00 -4.76 -1.14
CA ALA A 155 12.33 -4.39 0.10
C ALA A 155 11.09 -5.27 0.36
N GLN A 156 10.25 -5.50 -0.65
CA GLN A 156 9.09 -6.39 -0.53
C GLN A 156 9.51 -7.83 -0.23
N ILE A 157 10.49 -8.36 -0.97
CA ILE A 157 11.01 -9.72 -0.78
C ILE A 157 11.57 -9.89 0.63
N GLN A 158 12.36 -8.91 1.09
CA GLN A 158 12.93 -8.91 2.43
C GLN A 158 11.85 -8.90 3.51
N ALA A 159 10.80 -8.10 3.34
CA ALA A 159 9.67 -8.08 4.27
C ALA A 159 8.91 -9.41 4.36
N VAL A 160 8.81 -10.17 3.26
CA VAL A 160 8.23 -11.53 3.28
C VAL A 160 9.07 -12.45 4.18
N TYR A 161 10.39 -12.45 4.00
CA TYR A 161 11.32 -13.21 4.84
C TYR A 161 11.27 -12.74 6.28
N ASP A 162 11.18 -11.44 6.50
CA ASP A 162 11.15 -10.85 7.83
C ASP A 162 9.85 -11.13 8.58
N ALA A 163 8.74 -11.34 7.87
CA ALA A 163 7.50 -11.86 8.44
C ALA A 163 7.50 -13.41 8.59
N GLY A 164 8.62 -14.07 8.31
CA GLY A 164 8.81 -15.51 8.48
C GLY A 164 8.27 -16.38 7.36
N TYR A 165 7.90 -15.81 6.21
CA TYR A 165 7.52 -16.60 5.03
C TYR A 165 8.73 -16.85 4.14
N GLU A 166 8.76 -18.01 3.48
CA GLU A 166 9.92 -18.42 2.67
C GLU A 166 9.68 -18.28 1.16
N GLU A 167 8.43 -18.14 0.76
CA GLU A 167 8.04 -18.19 -0.65
C GLU A 167 7.26 -16.94 -1.05
N TRP A 168 7.40 -16.52 -2.31
CA TRP A 168 6.68 -15.40 -2.91
C TRP A 168 6.64 -15.57 -4.44
N ILE A 169 5.80 -14.78 -5.11
CA ILE A 169 5.73 -14.71 -6.57
C ILE A 169 5.70 -13.23 -6.97
N LEU A 170 6.55 -12.79 -7.89
CA LEU A 170 6.43 -11.44 -8.47
C LEU A 170 5.36 -11.42 -9.55
N TRP A 171 4.65 -10.29 -9.63
CA TRP A 171 3.64 -10.08 -10.65
C TRP A 171 3.79 -8.74 -11.36
N ASN A 172 3.73 -8.81 -12.68
CA ASN A 172 3.62 -7.66 -13.56
C ASN A 172 2.81 -8.06 -14.80
N ALA A 173 1.72 -7.32 -15.09
CA ALA A 173 0.86 -7.58 -16.25
C ALA A 173 1.61 -7.52 -17.60
N ALA A 174 2.70 -6.75 -17.67
CA ALA A 174 3.56 -6.67 -18.86
C ALA A 174 4.53 -7.87 -18.99
N ASN A 175 4.55 -8.79 -18.02
CA ASN A 175 5.49 -9.92 -17.92
C ASN A 175 6.97 -9.48 -18.01
N ARG A 176 7.27 -8.29 -17.47
CA ARG A 176 8.64 -7.78 -17.34
C ARG A 176 8.97 -7.72 -15.87
N TYR A 177 10.07 -8.36 -15.47
CA TYR A 177 10.45 -8.47 -14.07
C TYR A 177 11.78 -7.76 -13.82
N THR A 178 11.87 -7.09 -12.67
CA THR A 178 13.03 -6.29 -12.27
C THR A 178 14.09 -7.19 -11.65
N GLU A 179 14.96 -7.75 -12.48
CA GLU A 179 16.01 -8.70 -12.07
C GLU A 179 16.92 -8.15 -10.95
N GLY A 180 17.20 -6.84 -10.95
CA GLY A 180 18.07 -6.22 -9.94
C GLY A 180 17.56 -6.30 -8.49
N GLY A 181 16.27 -6.60 -8.29
CA GLY A 181 15.71 -6.83 -6.95
C GLY A 181 15.87 -8.25 -6.42
N LEU A 182 16.26 -9.19 -7.30
CA LEU A 182 16.48 -10.59 -6.96
C LEU A 182 17.89 -10.80 -6.39
N LEU A 183 18.07 -11.86 -5.58
CA LEU A 183 19.42 -12.27 -5.23
C LEU A 183 20.13 -12.80 -6.48
N PRO A 184 21.42 -12.51 -6.68
CA PRO A 184 22.21 -13.19 -7.69
C PRO A 184 22.25 -14.70 -7.36
N GLU A 185 22.36 -15.55 -8.38
CA GLU A 185 22.68 -16.96 -8.15
C GLU A 185 24.00 -17.04 -7.37
N GLU A 186 24.04 -17.83 -6.29
CA GLU A 186 25.28 -18.10 -5.57
C GLU A 186 26.25 -18.81 -6.55
N GLU A 187 27.37 -18.16 -6.88
CA GLU A 187 28.45 -18.74 -7.73
C GLU A 187 29.21 -19.88 -7.04
#